data_AF-A0A916V0H2-F1
#
_entry.id   AF-A0A916V0H2-F1
#
_cell.length_a   1.000
_cell.length_b   1.000
_cell.length_c   1.000
_cell.angle_alpha   90.00
_cell.angle_beta   90.00
_cell.angle_gamma   90.00
#
_symmetry.space_group_name_H-M   'P 1'
#
loop_
_entity.id
_entity.type
_entity.pdbx_description
1 polymer ?
#
loop_
_entity_poly.entity_id
_entity_poly.type
_entity_poly.pdbx_seq_one_letter_code
_entity_poly.pdbx_strand_id
1 'polypeptide(L)'
;MKRPLDVQRPIFALTIAANSGFYVLEVKLDDSCYPVGAYQTPVIAWAIEMEFLIPYPVTLEGAQLHNEDILCPNGSIERASDCYYPNLDEWLTCKQSEYLKLKGR
;
A
#
# COMPACT_ATOMS: atom_id res chain seq x y z
N MET A 1 5.62 35.04 4.30
CA MET A 1 5.28 33.85 5.11
C MET A 1 4.45 32.92 4.24
N LYS A 2 4.98 31.77 3.81
CA LYS A 2 4.17 30.73 3.13
C LYS A 2 3.38 30.01 4.23
N ARG A 3 2.04 29.96 4.10
CA ARG A 3 1.18 29.13 4.97
C ARG A 3 1.67 27.67 4.87
N PRO A 4 1.68 26.89 5.97
CA PRO A 4 1.84 25.46 5.84
C PRO A 4 0.70 24.96 4.95
N LEU A 5 1.01 24.11 3.97
CA LEU A 5 -0.03 23.33 3.30
C LEU A 5 -0.64 22.47 4.41
N ASP A 6 -1.84 22.83 4.88
CA ASP A 6 -2.66 21.92 5.65
C ASP A 6 -2.79 20.67 4.79
N VAL A 7 -2.14 19.57 5.22
CA VAL A 7 -2.35 18.27 4.60
C VAL A 7 -3.78 17.89 4.96
N GLN A 8 -4.71 18.31 4.11
CA GLN A 8 -6.12 18.06 4.30
C GLN A 8 -6.31 16.55 4.34
N ARG A 9 -6.74 16.05 5.50
CA ARG A 9 -7.07 14.64 5.65
C ARG A 9 -8.24 14.33 4.70
N PRO A 10 -8.19 13.21 3.96
CA PRO A 10 -9.28 12.84 3.07
C PRO A 10 -10.58 12.74 3.87
N ILE A 11 -11.65 13.29 3.30
CA ILE A 11 -13.00 13.14 3.83
C ILE A 11 -13.62 11.97 3.08
N PHE A 12 -14.08 10.97 3.82
CA PHE A 12 -14.68 9.78 3.22
C PHE A 12 -16.19 9.97 3.02
N ALA A 13 -16.67 9.69 1.81
CA ALA A 13 -18.07 9.75 1.45
C ALA A 13 -18.79 8.42 1.73
N LEU A 14 -18.08 7.30 1.58
CA LEU A 14 -18.65 5.96 1.65
C LEU A 14 -17.61 4.94 2.11
N THR A 15 -18.09 3.87 2.75
CA THR A 15 -17.32 2.66 3.01
C THR A 15 -18.00 1.46 2.37
N ILE A 16 -17.26 0.66 1.62
CA ILE A 16 -17.73 -0.53 0.90
C ILE A 16 -17.00 -1.75 1.47
N ALA A 17 -17.71 -2.82 1.86
CA ALA A 17 -17.08 -4.04 2.32
C ALA A 17 -16.18 -4.64 1.23
N ALA A 18 -14.98 -5.08 1.60
CA ALA A 18 -14.06 -5.71 0.66
C ALA A 18 -14.40 -7.19 0.50
N ASN A 19 -14.20 -7.71 -0.71
CA ASN A 19 -14.18 -9.16 -0.92
C ASN A 19 -12.94 -9.74 -0.22
N SER A 20 -13.01 -11.01 0.19
CA SER A 20 -11.84 -11.69 0.73
C SER A 20 -10.72 -11.82 -0.32
N GLY A 21 -9.46 -11.83 0.12
CA GLY A 21 -8.30 -12.02 -0.74
C GLY A 21 -7.55 -10.73 -1.11
N PHE A 22 -7.96 -9.57 -0.58
CA PHE A 22 -7.19 -8.34 -0.66
C PHE A 22 -6.36 -8.12 0.60
N TYR A 23 -5.09 -7.74 0.44
CA TYR A 23 -4.19 -7.47 1.56
C TYR A 23 -3.35 -6.22 1.28
N VAL A 24 -3.18 -5.38 2.30
CA VAL A 24 -2.12 -4.37 2.34
C VAL A 24 -0.80 -5.08 2.62
N LEU A 25 0.22 -4.76 1.84
CA LEU A 25 1.56 -5.33 1.98
C LEU A 25 2.50 -4.35 2.65
N GLU A 26 3.15 -4.83 3.71
CA GLU A 26 4.28 -4.16 4.33
C GLU A 26 5.55 -4.98 4.12
N VAL A 27 6.66 -4.30 3.83
CA VAL A 27 7.93 -4.99 3.62
C VAL A 27 8.42 -5.60 4.93
N LYS A 28 8.65 -6.92 4.93
CA LYS A 28 9.34 -7.60 6.03
C LYS A 28 10.84 -7.45 5.84
N LEU A 29 11.50 -6.87 6.82
CA LEU A 29 12.95 -6.66 6.85
C LEU A 29 13.63 -7.66 7.79
N ASP A 30 14.89 -8.01 7.49
CA ASP A 30 15.78 -8.70 8.43
C ASP A 30 16.55 -7.71 9.33
N ASP A 31 17.43 -8.24 10.18
CA ASP A 31 18.26 -7.44 11.10
C ASP A 31 19.22 -6.47 10.39
N SER A 32 19.48 -6.68 9.10
CA SER A 32 20.31 -5.82 8.25
C SER A 32 19.48 -4.78 7.48
N CYS A 33 18.19 -4.65 7.78
CA CYS A 33 17.22 -3.86 7.04
C CYS A 33 17.03 -4.31 5.58
N TYR A 34 17.39 -5.55 5.24
CA TYR A 34 17.23 -6.09 3.90
C TYR A 34 15.80 -6.66 3.71
N PRO A 35 15.11 -6.37 2.59
CA PRO A 35 13.80 -6.94 2.30
C PRO A 35 13.85 -8.47 2.11
N VAL A 36 13.13 -9.21 2.96
CA VAL A 36 13.10 -10.68 2.96
C VAL A 36 11.70 -11.27 2.78
N GLY A 37 10.65 -10.44 2.76
CA GLY A 37 9.28 -10.89 2.52
C GLY A 37 8.25 -9.78 2.65
N ALA A 38 7.00 -10.17 2.89
CA ALA A 38 5.89 -9.25 3.15
C ALA A 38 5.07 -9.68 4.37
N TYR A 39 4.67 -8.72 5.18
CA TYR A 39 3.50 -8.86 6.04
C TYR A 39 2.25 -8.58 5.21
N GLN A 40 1.17 -9.33 5.49
CA GLN A 40 -0.09 -9.22 4.79
C GLN A 40 -1.18 -8.85 5.78
N THR A 41 -1.72 -7.64 5.67
CA THR A 41 -2.80 -7.16 6.52
C THR A 41 -4.11 -7.19 5.73
N PRO A 42 -5.13 -7.95 6.15
CA PRO A 42 -6.37 -8.07 5.40
C PRO A 42 -7.08 -6.73 5.20
N VAL A 43 -7.51 -6.46 3.98
CA VAL A 43 -8.42 -5.36 3.67
C VAL A 43 -9.83 -5.83 3.97
N ILE A 44 -10.50 -5.16 4.90
CA ILE A 44 -11.87 -5.48 5.32
C ILE A 44 -12.92 -4.59 4.63
N ALA A 45 -12.50 -3.42 4.15
CA ALA A 45 -13.34 -2.47 3.45
C ALA A 45 -12.52 -1.50 2.58
N TRP A 46 -13.21 -0.75 1.74
CA TRP A 46 -12.70 0.35 0.94
C TRP A 46 -13.40 1.64 1.39
N ALA A 47 -12.62 2.63 1.83
CA ALA A 47 -13.11 3.97 2.09
C ALA A 47 -12.93 4.80 0.81
N ILE A 48 -14.02 5.36 0.30
CA ILE A 48 -14.00 6.17 -0.91
C ILE A 48 -13.92 7.64 -0.51
N GLU A 49 -12.86 8.30 -0.93
CA GLU A 49 -12.63 9.73 -0.70
C GLU A 49 -13.61 10.57 -1.54
N MET A 50 -14.10 11.67 -0.96
CA MET A 50 -15.25 12.41 -1.47
C MET A 50 -14.96 13.22 -2.75
N GLU A 51 -13.76 13.78 -2.89
CA GLU A 51 -13.41 14.72 -3.96
C GLU A 51 -12.95 14.02 -5.25
N PHE A 52 -12.03 13.07 -5.12
CA PHE A 52 -11.36 12.37 -6.22
C PHE A 52 -11.85 10.94 -6.40
N LEU A 53 -12.74 10.46 -5.52
CA LEU A 53 -13.27 9.08 -5.54
C LEU A 53 -12.17 8.02 -5.48
N ILE A 54 -11.05 8.35 -4.83
CA ILE A 54 -9.92 7.44 -4.66
C ILE A 54 -10.30 6.41 -3.58
N PRO A 55 -10.18 5.10 -3.88
CA PRO A 55 -10.37 4.07 -2.88
C PRO A 55 -9.14 3.94 -1.98
N TYR A 56 -9.37 3.96 -0.67
CA TYR A 56 -8.37 3.68 0.35
C TYR A 56 -8.69 2.35 1.04
N PRO A 57 -7.72 1.42 1.17
CA PRO A 57 -7.96 0.18 1.89
C PRO A 57 -8.15 0.45 3.37
N VAL A 58 -9.13 -0.23 3.97
CA VAL A 58 -9.40 -0.19 5.40
C VAL A 58 -9.01 -1.54 5.98
N THR A 59 -8.16 -1.51 7.01
CA THR A 59 -7.76 -2.67 7.82
C THR A 59 -8.37 -2.55 9.22
N LEU A 60 -8.09 -3.51 10.10
CA LEU A 60 -8.48 -3.40 11.51
C LEU A 60 -7.81 -2.23 12.24
N GLU A 61 -6.71 -1.71 11.70
CA GLU A 61 -5.97 -0.56 12.26
C GLU A 61 -6.52 0.78 11.76
N GLY A 62 -7.42 0.74 10.76
CA GLY A 62 -8.05 1.91 10.16
C GLY A 62 -7.81 2.04 8.66
N ALA A 63 -8.20 3.19 8.12
CA ALA A 63 -7.97 3.52 6.71
C ALA A 63 -6.48 3.80 6.47
N GLN A 64 -5.88 3.11 5.50
CA GLN A 64 -4.48 3.33 5.11
C GLN A 64 -4.45 4.44 4.08
N LEU A 65 -3.84 5.58 4.45
CA LEU A 65 -3.87 6.81 3.63
C LEU A 65 -2.63 6.96 2.74
N HIS A 66 -1.67 6.05 2.87
CA HIS A 66 -0.44 6.05 2.10
C HIS A 66 -0.61 5.23 0.82
N ASN A 67 0.31 5.41 -0.14
CA ASN A 67 0.34 4.67 -1.40
C ASN A 67 0.82 3.23 -1.17
N GLU A 68 0.04 2.47 -0.43
CA GLU A 68 0.33 1.09 -0.07
C GLU A 68 0.26 0.17 -1.28
N ASP A 69 1.04 -0.90 -1.21
CA ASP A 69 0.97 -2.00 -2.17
C ASP A 69 -0.14 -2.96 -1.76
N ILE A 70 -1.03 -3.29 -2.69
CA ILE A 70 -2.20 -4.14 -2.45
C ILE A 70 -2.05 -5.45 -3.18
N LEU A 71 -1.96 -6.56 -2.45
CA LEU A 71 -2.11 -7.89 -3.01
C LEU A 71 -3.58 -8.14 -3.35
N CYS A 72 -3.84 -8.36 -4.63
CA CYS A 72 -5.16 -8.67 -5.17
C CYS A 72 -5.44 -10.18 -5.12
N PRO A 73 -6.71 -10.62 -5.13
CA PRO A 73 -7.10 -12.04 -5.08
C PRO A 73 -6.54 -12.91 -6.21
N ASN A 74 -6.20 -12.31 -7.35
CA ASN A 74 -5.56 -12.97 -8.49
C ASN A 74 -4.05 -13.18 -8.31
N GLY A 75 -3.47 -12.72 -7.20
CA GLY A 75 -2.05 -12.79 -6.89
C GLY A 75 -1.22 -11.61 -7.40
N SER A 76 -1.78 -10.68 -8.16
CA SER A 76 -1.07 -9.46 -8.57
C SER A 76 -1.01 -8.44 -7.44
N ILE A 77 -0.06 -7.51 -7.54
CA ILE A 77 0.10 -6.43 -6.58
C ILE A 77 -0.05 -5.10 -7.32
N GLU A 78 -0.95 -4.27 -6.80
CA GLU A 78 -1.26 -2.95 -7.35
C GLU A 78 -0.82 -1.85 -6.37
N ARG A 79 -0.25 -0.77 -6.92
CA ARG A 79 0.02 0.47 -6.20
C ARG A 79 -0.72 1.60 -6.86
N ALA A 80 -1.25 2.53 -6.06
CA ALA A 80 -1.93 3.74 -6.54
C ALA A 80 -1.10 4.63 -7.52
N SER A 81 0.22 4.42 -7.64
CA SER A 81 1.13 5.18 -8.48
C SER A 81 1.57 4.43 -9.76
N ASP A 82 0.65 3.71 -10.41
CA ASP A 82 0.88 2.95 -11.67
C ASP A 82 1.93 1.83 -11.59
N CYS A 83 2.32 1.41 -10.39
CA CYS A 83 3.21 0.26 -10.24
C CYS A 83 2.35 -1.01 -10.14
N TYR A 84 2.62 -1.94 -11.05
CA TYR A 84 2.00 -3.24 -11.11
C TYR A 84 3.07 -4.32 -10.99
N TYR A 85 2.83 -5.30 -10.13
CA TYR A 85 3.66 -6.50 -10.04
C TYR A 85 2.76 -7.72 -10.26
N PRO A 86 3.13 -8.66 -11.13
CA PRO A 86 2.28 -9.81 -11.44
C PRO A 86 2.20 -10.82 -10.28
N ASN A 87 3.13 -10.78 -9.33
CA ASN A 87 3.17 -11.67 -8.17
C ASN A 87 4.05 -11.09 -7.04
N LEU A 88 4.01 -11.75 -5.88
CA LEU A 88 4.77 -11.38 -4.68
C LEU A 88 6.29 -11.46 -4.87
N ASP A 89 6.78 -12.42 -5.67
CA ASP A 89 8.22 -12.61 -5.89
C ASP A 89 8.83 -11.45 -6.70
N GLU A 90 8.12 -10.99 -7.73
CA GLU A 90 8.54 -9.83 -8.52
C GLU A 90 8.47 -8.54 -7.71
N TRP A 91 7.44 -8.37 -6.90
CA TRP A 91 7.35 -7.27 -5.95
C TRP A 91 8.53 -7.26 -4.97
N LEU A 92 8.85 -8.41 -4.36
CA LEU A 92 9.95 -8.51 -3.40
C LEU A 92 11.30 -8.26 -4.07
N THR A 93 11.51 -8.80 -5.27
CA THR A 93 12.71 -8.56 -6.09
C THR A 93 12.89 -7.06 -6.38
N CYS A 94 11.79 -6.35 -6.64
CA CYS A 94 11.80 -4.90 -6.79
C CYS A 94 12.25 -4.20 -5.51
N LYS A 95 11.70 -4.57 -4.34
CA LYS A 95 12.09 -4.01 -3.03
C LYS A 95 13.56 -4.24 -2.71
N GLN A 96 14.06 -5.44 -2.97
CA GLN A 96 15.47 -5.77 -2.81
C GLN A 96 16.37 -4.92 -3.72
N SER A 97 15.94 -4.71 -4.98
CA SER A 97 16.66 -3.86 -5.93
C SER A 97 16.66 -2.38 -5.51
N GLU A 98 15.56 -1.86 -4.98
CA GLU A 98 15.46 -0.50 -4.43
C GLU A 98 16.43 -0.32 -3.24
N TYR A 99 16.46 -1.29 -2.31
CA TYR A 99 17.39 -1.28 -1.18
C TYR A 99 18.86 -1.24 -1.63
N LEU A 100 19.25 -2.09 -2.57
CA LEU A 100 20.63 -2.13 -3.09
C LEU A 100 21.04 -0.82 -3.79
N LYS A 101 20.12 -0.20 -4.53
CA LYS A 101 20.36 1.12 -5.16
C LYS A 101 20.57 2.24 -4.14
N LEU A 102 19.90 2.17 -2.99
CA LEU A 102 20.04 3.14 -1.91
C LEU A 102 21.32 2.93 -1.11
N LYS A 103 21.75 1.67 -0.88
CA LYS A 103 22.99 1.33 -0.16
C LYS A 103 24.26 1.49 -1.00
N GLY A 104 24.16 1.41 -2.33
CA GLY A 104 25.29 1.59 -3.25
C GLY A 104 25.64 3.06 -3.54
N ARG A 105 25.00 4.01 -2.85
CA ARG A 105 25.32 5.45 -2.87
C ARG A 105 25.95 5.84 -1.53
#